data_AF-A0A0N0A619-F1
#
_entry.id   AF-A0A0N0A619-F1
#
_cell.length_a   1.000
_cell.length_b   1.000
_cell.length_c   1.000
_cell.angle_alpha   90.00
_cell.angle_beta   90.00
_cell.angle_gamma   90.00
#
_symmetry.space_group_name_H-M   'P 1'
#
loop_
_entity.id
_entity.type
_entity.pdbx_description
1 polymer ?
#
loop_
_entity_poly.entity_id
_entity_poly.type
_entity_poly.pdbx_seq_one_letter_code
_entity_poly.pdbx_strand_id
1 'polypeptide(L)'
;MVSPVHRLAGRPGDGPPELPPGELVTTAEVRAGLGIVGDRYFNHPAHRNASITLMAAERLPQPGPFPADLLRTRRNVLLRGVDIDAYIGRTVFLDSGSGPVELEVRSAARPCAWMDTTLGPGAQRALRGGGGVRCRPLTDGVLTVGPAVFGVREPGDTAPGA
;
A
#
# COMPACT_ATOMS: atom_id res chain seq x y z
N MET A 1 -3.10 6.69 2.75
CA MET A 1 -3.67 6.25 4.05
C MET A 1 -2.54 5.91 5.00
N VAL A 2 -2.55 6.52 6.18
CA VAL A 2 -1.64 6.23 7.30
C VAL A 2 -2.51 5.98 8.52
N SER A 3 -2.32 4.85 9.18
CA SER A 3 -3.23 4.44 10.25
C SER A 3 -2.48 3.65 11.30
N PRO A 4 -2.49 4.08 12.58
CA PRO A 4 -1.78 3.37 13.64
C PRO A 4 -2.48 2.08 14.07
N VAL A 5 -3.75 1.89 13.70
CA VAL A 5 -4.60 0.81 14.19
C VAL A 5 -4.55 -0.39 13.25
N HIS A 6 -4.33 -1.60 13.79
CA HIS A 6 -4.46 -2.85 13.03
C HIS A 6 -5.91 -3.35 13.01
N ARG A 7 -6.75 -2.65 12.23
CA ARG A 7 -8.21 -2.80 12.25
C ARG A 7 -8.75 -4.16 11.77
N LEU A 8 -8.15 -4.79 10.76
CA LEU A 8 -8.60 -6.08 10.23
C LEU A 8 -7.86 -7.26 10.89
N ALA A 9 -7.76 -7.22 12.23
CA ALA A 9 -7.25 -8.31 13.04
C ALA A 9 -8.37 -9.32 13.34
N GLY A 10 -8.02 -10.58 13.57
CA GLY A 10 -9.02 -11.60 13.94
C GLY A 10 -9.91 -12.05 12.79
N ARG A 11 -11.16 -12.44 13.10
CA ARG A 11 -12.10 -13.04 12.14
C ARG A 11 -13.21 -12.05 11.76
N PRO A 12 -13.68 -12.02 10.50
CA PRO A 12 -14.69 -11.05 10.04
C PRO A 12 -16.11 -11.19 10.60
N GLY A 13 -16.35 -12.11 11.54
CA GLY A 13 -17.69 -12.50 11.99
C GLY A 13 -18.48 -11.38 12.69
N ASP A 14 -17.80 -10.35 13.19
CA ASP A 14 -18.37 -9.30 14.04
C ASP A 14 -18.74 -8.02 13.27
N GLY A 15 -18.70 -8.05 11.93
CA GLY A 15 -18.99 -6.90 11.07
C GLY A 15 -17.77 -6.01 10.78
N PRO A 16 -17.90 -5.01 9.87
CA PRO A 16 -16.78 -4.17 9.50
C PRO A 16 -16.42 -3.26 10.70
N PRO A 17 -15.17 -3.29 11.18
CA PRO A 17 -14.75 -2.41 12.25
C PRO A 17 -14.83 -0.95 11.80
N GLU A 18 -15.18 -0.08 12.76
CA GLU A 18 -15.34 1.36 12.54
C GLU A 18 -14.11 1.99 11.89
N LEU A 19 -14.32 2.93 10.96
CA LEU A 19 -13.25 3.65 10.28
C LEU A 19 -12.77 4.79 11.18
N PRO A 20 -11.52 4.76 11.69
CA PRO A 20 -11.00 5.88 12.45
C PRO A 20 -10.96 7.14 11.59
N PRO A 21 -11.30 8.32 12.15
CA PRO A 21 -11.16 9.57 11.42
C PRO A 21 -9.67 9.87 11.14
N GLY A 22 -9.40 10.60 10.05
CA GLY A 22 -8.05 11.13 9.78
C GLY A 22 -7.02 10.16 9.21
N GLU A 23 -7.42 8.94 8.81
CA GLU A 23 -6.47 7.98 8.20
C GLU A 23 -6.08 8.36 6.75
N LEU A 24 -6.87 9.20 6.09
CA LEU A 24 -6.51 9.80 4.80
C LEU A 24 -5.71 11.08 5.04
N VAL A 25 -4.46 11.04 4.63
CA VAL A 25 -3.51 12.15 4.74
C VAL A 25 -3.07 12.58 3.34
N THR A 26 -2.70 13.85 3.20
CA THR A 26 -2.16 14.41 1.96
C THR A 26 -0.66 14.17 1.81
N THR A 27 0.05 13.90 2.91
CA THR A 27 1.49 13.61 2.95
C THR A 27 1.80 12.45 3.88
N ALA A 28 2.80 11.63 3.54
CA ALA A 28 3.27 10.51 4.36
C ALA A 28 4.80 10.46 4.39
N GLU A 29 5.40 10.51 5.59
CA GLU A 29 6.83 10.33 5.78
C GLU A 29 7.20 8.84 5.72
N VAL A 30 8.20 8.50 4.93
CA VAL A 30 8.73 7.15 4.73
C VAL A 30 10.14 7.08 5.27
N ARG A 31 10.44 6.02 6.01
CA ARG A 31 11.79 5.71 6.51
C ARG A 31 12.26 4.35 6.00
N ALA A 32 13.47 4.34 5.45
CA ALA A 32 14.15 3.19 4.87
C ALA A 32 14.17 2.02 5.86
N GLY A 33 13.70 0.85 5.41
CA GLY A 33 13.60 -0.35 6.22
C GLY A 33 12.61 -0.30 7.39
N LEU A 34 11.92 0.82 7.64
CA LEU A 34 10.99 1.00 8.76
C LEU A 34 9.53 1.13 8.33
N GLY A 35 9.25 1.71 7.16
CA GLY A 35 7.88 1.94 6.69
C GLY A 35 7.43 3.39 6.76
N ILE A 36 6.12 3.60 6.78
CA ILE A 36 5.51 4.94 6.91
C ILE A 36 5.38 5.33 8.37
N VAL A 37 5.87 6.50 8.76
CA VAL A 37 5.76 7.02 10.12
C VAL A 37 4.29 7.13 10.53
N GLY A 38 3.94 6.56 11.69
CA GLY A 38 2.57 6.56 12.21
C GLY A 38 1.65 5.48 11.64
N ASP A 39 2.09 4.66 10.67
CA ASP A 39 1.31 3.50 10.22
C ASP A 39 1.50 2.28 11.14
N ARG A 40 0.51 1.39 11.16
CA ARG A 40 0.41 0.21 12.03
C ARG A 40 1.63 -0.72 11.99
N TYR A 41 2.39 -0.69 10.90
CA TYR A 41 3.56 -1.54 10.68
C TYR A 41 4.90 -0.79 10.79
N PHE A 42 4.87 0.50 11.14
CA PHE A 42 6.08 1.30 11.29
C PHE A 42 7.05 0.68 12.31
N ASN A 43 8.30 0.48 11.90
CA ASN A 43 9.38 -0.09 12.71
C ASN A 43 9.05 -1.47 13.33
N HIS A 44 8.07 -2.20 12.80
CA HIS A 44 7.72 -3.51 13.34
C HIS A 44 8.56 -4.60 12.65
N PRO A 45 9.44 -5.35 13.36
CA PRO A 45 10.39 -6.27 12.74
C PRO A 45 9.76 -7.29 11.79
N ALA A 46 8.63 -7.89 12.19
CA ALA A 46 7.87 -8.85 11.39
C ALA A 46 7.32 -8.29 10.06
N HIS A 47 7.23 -6.96 9.93
CA HIS A 47 6.62 -6.28 8.80
C HIS A 47 7.59 -5.43 7.99
N ARG A 48 8.90 -5.42 8.30
CA ARG A 48 9.88 -4.59 7.57
C ARG A 48 9.90 -4.85 6.06
N ASN A 49 9.64 -6.08 5.63
CA ASN A 49 9.57 -6.48 4.22
C ASN A 49 8.20 -6.20 3.56
N ALA A 50 7.25 -5.61 4.28
CA ALA A 50 5.86 -5.42 3.86
C ALA A 50 5.22 -4.19 4.53
N SER A 51 6.04 -3.18 4.84
CA SER A 51 5.66 -2.04 5.68
C SER A 51 4.93 -0.94 4.91
N ILE A 52 4.93 -1.00 3.57
CA ILE A 52 4.19 -0.10 2.69
C ILE A 52 3.38 -0.93 1.70
N THR A 53 2.14 -0.53 1.43
CA THR A 53 1.30 -1.18 0.42
C THR A 53 0.86 -0.20 -0.68
N LEU A 54 0.99 -0.64 -1.92
CA LEU A 54 0.58 0.09 -3.11
C LEU A 54 -0.54 -0.69 -3.82
N MET A 55 -1.48 -0.01 -4.45
CA MET A 55 -2.54 -0.62 -5.24
C MET A 55 -2.84 0.24 -6.46
N ALA A 56 -3.07 -0.38 -7.61
CA ALA A 56 -3.58 0.30 -8.79
C ALA A 56 -5.05 0.69 -8.56
N ALA A 57 -5.40 1.95 -8.80
CA ALA A 57 -6.76 2.48 -8.62
C ALA A 57 -7.77 1.76 -9.52
N GLU A 58 -7.33 1.31 -10.68
CA GLU A 58 -8.10 0.56 -11.68
C GLU A 58 -8.49 -0.84 -11.19
N ARG A 59 -7.84 -1.35 -10.12
CA ARG A 59 -8.16 -2.65 -9.50
C ARG A 59 -9.19 -2.55 -8.39
N LEU A 60 -9.63 -1.34 -8.02
CA LEU A 60 -10.68 -1.17 -7.03
C LEU A 60 -11.98 -1.79 -7.55
N PRO A 61 -12.60 -2.73 -6.81
CA PRO A 61 -13.81 -3.40 -7.26
C PRO A 61 -14.95 -2.39 -7.40
N GLN A 62 -15.64 -2.44 -8.52
CA GLN A 62 -16.84 -1.65 -8.81
C GLN A 62 -17.85 -2.52 -9.60
N PRO A 63 -19.16 -2.38 -9.36
CA PRO A 63 -19.82 -1.70 -8.24
C PRO A 63 -19.85 -2.56 -6.97
N GLY A 64 -19.90 -1.92 -5.80
CA GLY A 64 -20.14 -2.57 -4.51
C GLY A 64 -21.04 -1.71 -3.61
N PRO A 65 -21.59 -2.26 -2.51
CA PRO A 65 -22.44 -1.52 -1.57
C PRO A 65 -21.70 -0.36 -0.87
N PHE A 66 -20.37 -0.36 -0.91
CA PHE A 66 -19.53 0.68 -0.35
C PHE A 66 -18.51 1.19 -1.38
N PRO A 67 -18.09 2.47 -1.30
CA PRO A 67 -17.02 2.98 -2.15
C PRO A 67 -15.75 2.16 -1.97
N ALA A 68 -15.24 1.51 -3.02
CA ALA A 68 -13.94 0.87 -2.94
C ALA A 68 -12.84 1.95 -2.89
N ASP A 69 -12.14 2.04 -1.75
CA ASP A 69 -11.12 3.04 -1.48
C ASP A 69 -9.96 2.47 -0.65
N LEU A 70 -8.99 3.34 -0.30
CA LEU A 70 -7.85 2.97 0.54
C LEU A 70 -8.26 2.54 1.96
N LEU A 71 -9.31 3.14 2.52
CA LEU A 71 -9.77 2.85 3.88
C LEU A 71 -10.30 1.42 3.98
N ARG A 72 -11.03 0.96 2.96
CA ARG A 72 -11.66 -0.37 2.94
C ARG A 72 -10.75 -1.47 2.42
N THR A 73 -9.86 -1.16 1.48
CA THR A 73 -8.81 -2.08 1.02
C THR A 73 -7.61 -2.15 1.95
N ARG A 74 -7.48 -1.17 2.86
CA ARG A 74 -6.36 -1.05 3.81
C ARG A 74 -5.01 -0.95 3.12
N ARG A 75 -4.96 -0.19 2.03
CA ARG A 75 -3.72 0.08 1.29
C ARG A 75 -3.19 1.46 1.65
N ASN A 76 -1.88 1.67 1.55
CA ASN A 76 -1.31 2.98 1.89
C ASN A 76 -1.44 3.96 0.73
N VAL A 77 -1.19 3.52 -0.51
CA VAL A 77 -1.13 4.39 -1.69
C VAL A 77 -1.95 3.80 -2.84
N LEU A 78 -2.74 4.65 -3.50
CA LEU A 78 -3.32 4.35 -4.81
C LEU A 78 -2.45 4.98 -5.90
N LEU A 79 -2.13 4.20 -6.91
CA LEU A 79 -1.50 4.67 -8.14
C LEU A 79 -2.53 4.62 -9.26
N ARG A 80 -2.54 5.63 -10.13
CA ARG A 80 -3.37 5.65 -11.34
C ARG A 80 -2.47 5.51 -12.55
N GLY A 81 -2.88 4.70 -13.53
CA GLY A 81 -2.11 4.45 -14.74
C GLY A 81 -0.90 3.52 -14.56
N VAL A 82 -0.78 2.85 -13.41
CA VAL A 82 0.33 1.93 -13.11
C VAL A 82 -0.23 0.61 -12.59
N ASP A 83 -0.01 -0.48 -13.33
CA ASP A 83 -0.34 -1.84 -12.86
C ASP A 83 0.76 -2.36 -11.93
N ILE A 84 0.71 -1.91 -10.67
CA ILE A 84 1.80 -2.15 -9.70
C ILE A 84 2.05 -3.65 -9.42
N ASP A 85 1.03 -4.49 -9.57
CA ASP A 85 1.14 -5.94 -9.40
C ASP A 85 2.10 -6.59 -10.41
N ALA A 86 2.33 -5.97 -11.58
CA ALA A 86 3.27 -6.44 -12.60
C ALA A 86 4.75 -6.25 -12.21
N TYR A 87 5.04 -5.49 -11.16
CA TYR A 87 6.40 -5.14 -10.75
C TYR A 87 6.89 -5.93 -9.53
N ILE A 88 6.19 -6.99 -9.11
CA ILE A 88 6.67 -7.88 -8.04
C ILE A 88 8.07 -8.42 -8.40
N GLY A 89 9.01 -8.29 -7.46
CA GLY A 89 10.42 -8.64 -7.63
C GLY A 89 11.29 -7.53 -8.22
N ARG A 90 10.73 -6.34 -8.50
CA ARG A 90 11.46 -5.16 -8.99
C ARG A 90 11.59 -4.09 -7.91
N THR A 91 12.56 -3.21 -8.11
CA THR A 91 12.64 -1.94 -7.37
C THR A 91 12.01 -0.85 -8.23
N VAL A 92 11.09 -0.11 -7.64
CA VAL A 92 10.42 1.03 -8.27
C VAL A 92 10.67 2.29 -7.48
N PHE A 93 10.45 3.46 -8.06
CA PHE A 93 10.43 4.72 -7.33
C PHE A 93 9.16 5.50 -7.61
N LEU A 94 8.78 6.30 -6.61
CA LEU A 94 7.73 7.30 -6.70
C LEU A 94 8.34 8.65 -6.34
N ASP A 95 8.30 9.60 -7.26
CA ASP A 95 8.67 10.99 -6.98
C ASP A 95 7.42 11.87 -7.05
N SER A 96 7.01 12.40 -5.90
CA SER A 96 5.85 13.29 -5.76
C SER A 96 6.23 14.77 -5.62
N GLY A 97 7.44 15.13 -6.04
CA GLY A 97 7.98 16.49 -6.00
C GLY A 97 8.91 16.77 -4.82
N SER A 98 9.17 15.79 -3.96
CA SER A 98 10.11 15.87 -2.84
C SER A 98 11.32 14.94 -3.00
N GLY A 99 11.51 14.43 -4.23
CA GLY A 99 12.53 13.44 -4.55
C GLY A 99 11.98 12.01 -4.55
N PRO A 100 12.73 11.05 -5.13
CA PRO A 100 12.27 9.68 -5.30
C PRO A 100 12.29 8.89 -3.98
N VAL A 101 11.16 8.31 -3.63
CA VAL A 101 11.06 7.25 -2.63
C VAL A 101 11.16 5.90 -3.34
N GLU A 102 12.22 5.16 -3.05
CA GLU A 102 12.49 3.86 -3.65
C GLU A 102 11.87 2.73 -2.82
N LEU A 103 11.19 1.83 -3.52
CA LEU A 103 10.41 0.75 -2.96
C LEU A 103 10.79 -0.55 -3.64
N GLU A 104 11.25 -1.52 -2.87
CA GLU A 104 11.36 -2.90 -3.33
C GLU A 104 9.96 -3.54 -3.28
N VAL A 105 9.43 -3.95 -4.44
CA VAL A 105 8.11 -4.59 -4.54
C VAL A 105 8.26 -6.08 -4.26
N ARG A 106 7.81 -6.53 -3.08
CA ARG A 106 8.17 -7.86 -2.55
C ARG A 106 7.16 -8.94 -2.90
N SER A 107 5.87 -8.68 -2.69
CA SER A 107 4.84 -9.71 -2.82
C SER A 107 3.45 -9.15 -3.05
N ALA A 108 2.57 -9.97 -3.61
CA ALA A 108 1.15 -9.62 -3.72
C ALA A 108 0.50 -9.44 -2.33
N ALA A 109 -0.29 -8.39 -2.18
CA ALA A 109 -1.12 -8.13 -1.03
C ALA A 109 -2.42 -8.94 -1.13
N ARG A 110 -2.30 -10.26 -0.90
CA ARG A 110 -3.39 -11.23 -1.09
C ARG A 110 -4.66 -10.85 -0.31
N PRO A 111 -5.83 -10.80 -0.96
CA PRO A 111 -7.08 -10.47 -0.29
C PRO A 111 -7.51 -11.58 0.66
N CYS A 112 -7.96 -11.20 1.86
CA CYS A 112 -8.51 -12.11 2.86
C CYS A 112 -10.03 -11.98 2.95
N ALA A 113 -10.67 -12.83 3.76
CA ALA A 113 -12.12 -12.85 3.94
C ALA A 113 -12.71 -11.50 4.39
N TRP A 114 -11.91 -10.65 5.04
CA TRP A 114 -12.33 -9.29 5.39
C TRP A 114 -12.75 -8.43 4.19
N MET A 115 -12.26 -8.72 2.98
CA MET A 115 -12.65 -7.94 1.79
C MET A 115 -14.14 -8.07 1.50
N ASP A 116 -14.72 -9.26 1.71
CA ASP A 116 -16.16 -9.45 1.52
C ASP A 116 -16.97 -8.67 2.56
N THR A 117 -16.44 -8.52 3.78
CA THR A 117 -17.06 -7.73 4.85
C THR A 117 -16.91 -6.22 4.63
N THR A 118 -15.75 -5.74 4.15
CA THR A 118 -15.47 -4.30 4.03
C THR A 118 -15.90 -3.67 2.71
N LEU A 119 -15.92 -4.45 1.63
CA LEU A 119 -16.23 -4.00 0.26
C LEU A 119 -17.52 -4.63 -0.29
N GLY A 120 -17.96 -5.74 0.27
CA GLY A 120 -19.18 -6.46 -0.13
C GLY A 120 -18.89 -7.85 -0.71
N PRO A 121 -19.92 -8.72 -0.80
CA PRO A 121 -19.77 -10.11 -1.21
C PRO A 121 -19.02 -10.29 -2.54
N GLY A 122 -18.04 -11.19 -2.56
CA GLY A 122 -17.25 -11.50 -3.76
C GLY A 122 -16.05 -10.59 -4.00
N ALA A 123 -15.85 -9.53 -3.19
CA ALA A 123 -14.71 -8.64 -3.29
C ALA A 123 -13.36 -9.35 -3.08
N GLN A 124 -13.29 -10.34 -2.18
CA GLN A 124 -12.10 -11.15 -1.99
C GLN A 124 -11.71 -11.87 -3.28
N ARG A 125 -12.69 -12.43 -4.00
CA ARG A 125 -12.45 -13.10 -5.28
C ARG A 125 -12.06 -12.11 -6.36
N ALA A 126 -12.75 -10.97 -6.44
CA ALA A 126 -12.48 -9.92 -7.42
C ALA A 126 -11.05 -9.36 -7.31
N LEU A 127 -10.53 -9.26 -6.08
CA LEU A 127 -9.18 -8.75 -5.81
C LEU A 127 -8.06 -9.81 -5.98
N ARG A 128 -8.37 -11.05 -6.37
CA ARG A 128 -7.31 -12.06 -6.58
C ARG A 128 -6.42 -11.64 -7.75
N GLY A 129 -5.14 -11.48 -7.47
CA GLY A 129 -4.15 -11.05 -8.48
C GLY A 129 -4.15 -9.54 -8.78
N GLY A 130 -5.01 -8.75 -8.11
CA GLY A 130 -5.06 -7.28 -8.24
C GLY A 130 -5.29 -6.59 -6.89
N GLY A 131 -4.91 -7.26 -5.80
CA GLY A 131 -5.07 -6.75 -4.44
C GLY A 131 -4.02 -5.70 -4.07
N GLY A 132 -3.17 -5.30 -5.01
CA GLY A 132 -2.00 -4.49 -4.79
C GLY A 132 -0.82 -5.32 -4.27
N VAL A 133 0.23 -4.62 -3.86
CA VAL A 133 1.52 -5.19 -3.48
C VAL A 133 1.97 -4.72 -2.09
N ARG A 134 2.83 -5.51 -1.48
CA ARG A 134 3.58 -5.17 -0.27
C ARG A 134 5.01 -4.84 -0.66
N CYS A 135 5.50 -3.71 -0.15
CA CYS A 135 6.79 -3.15 -0.48
C CYS A 135 7.63 -2.93 0.78
N ARG A 136 8.95 -2.90 0.58
CA ARG A 136 9.94 -2.43 1.56
C ARG A 136 10.51 -1.10 1.08
N PRO A 137 10.50 -0.03 1.90
CA PRO A 137 11.18 1.21 1.54
C PRO A 137 12.69 1.04 1.61
N LEU A 138 13.38 1.52 0.58
CA LEU A 138 14.83 1.51 0.45
C LEU A 138 15.44 2.87 0.81
N THR A 139 14.69 3.95 0.61
CA THR A 139 15.12 5.32 0.92
C THR A 139 14.16 5.99 1.89
N ASP A 140 14.67 7.01 2.58
CA ASP A 140 13.86 7.97 3.32
C ASP A 140 13.21 8.95 2.33
N GLY A 141 12.04 9.52 2.69
CA GLY A 141 11.43 10.59 1.90
C GLY A 141 9.99 10.87 2.29
N VAL A 142 9.31 11.66 1.44
CA VAL A 142 7.91 12.04 1.64
C VAL A 142 7.11 11.74 0.38
N LEU A 143 5.97 11.07 0.56
CA LEU A 143 4.98 10.86 -0.49
C LEU A 143 3.83 11.85 -0.30
N THR A 144 3.53 12.63 -1.34
CA THR A 144 2.45 13.62 -1.37
C THR A 144 1.37 13.21 -2.36
N VAL A 145 0.10 13.40 -2.00
CA VAL A 145 -1.04 13.17 -2.89
C VAL A 145 -1.00 14.17 -4.04
N GLY A 146 -1.02 13.67 -5.27
CA GLY A 146 -0.98 14.50 -6.47
C GLY A 146 -0.34 13.77 -7.65
N PRO A 147 0.08 14.52 -8.69
CA PRO A 147 0.94 13.99 -9.74
C PRO A 147 2.22 13.40 -9.14
N ALA A 148 2.65 12.27 -9.68
CA ALA A 148 3.90 11.64 -9.32
C ALA A 148 4.55 11.00 -10.54
N VAL A 149 5.88 11.01 -10.58
CA VAL A 149 6.66 10.23 -11.54
C VAL A 149 6.84 8.83 -10.98
N PHE A 150 6.52 7.83 -11.81
CA PHE A 150 6.79 6.43 -11.53
C PHE A 150 7.91 5.94 -12.43
N GLY A 151 8.84 5.16 -11.88
CA GLY A 151 9.85 4.48 -12.68
C GLY A 151 10.34 3.19 -12.01
N VAL A 152 11.07 2.41 -12.79
CA VAL A 152 11.66 1.13 -12.36
C VAL A 152 13.18 1.30 -12.34
N ARG A 153 13.82 0.86 -11.27
CA ARG A 153 15.28 0.79 -11.19
C ARG A 153 15.76 -0.51 -11.83
N GLU A 154 16.82 -0.41 -12.62
CA GLU A 154 17.47 -1.60 -13.16
C GLU A 154 18.27 -2.33 -12.06
N PRO A 155 18.34 -3.68 -12.09
CA PRO A 155 19.19 -4.42 -11.17
C PRO A 155 20.65 -4.04 -11.41
N GLY A 156 21.25 -3.28 -10.48
CA GLY A 156 22.64 -2.83 -10.56
C GLY A 156 22.86 -1.37 -10.16
N ASP A 157 21.81 -0.57 -10.09
CA ASP A 157 21.87 0.86 -9.76
C ASP A 157 21.96 1.10 -8.23
N THR A 158 22.77 0.31 -7.54
CA THR A 158 23.05 0.53 -6.12
C THR A 158 24.09 1.64 -6.05
N ALA A 159 23.71 2.81 -5.53
CA ALA A 159 24.68 3.84 -5.18
C ALA A 159 25.82 3.21 -4.36
N PRO A 160 27.11 3.48 -4.70
CA PRO A 160 28.22 2.94 -3.92
C PRO A 160 28.05 3.40 -2.47
N GLY A 161 28.05 2.43 -1.56
CA GLY A 161 27.94 2.68 -0.13
C GLY A 161 29.02 3.63 0.33
N ALA A 162 28.60 4.69 1.03
CA ALA A 162 29.47 5.56 1.82
C ALA A 162 29.86 4.86 3.12
#